data_AF-A0A958WYM4-F1
#
_entry.id   AF-A0A958WYM4-F1
#
_cell.length_a   1.000
_cell.length_b   1.000
_cell.length_c   1.000
_cell.angle_alpha   90.00
_cell.angle_beta   90.00
_cell.angle_gamma   90.00
#
_symmetry.space_group_name_H-M   'P 1'
#
loop_
_entity.id
_entity.type
_entity.pdbx_description
1 polymer ?
#
loop_
_entity_poly.entity_id
_entity_poly.type
_entity_poly.pdbx_seq_one_letter_code
_entity_poly.pdbx_strand_id
1 'polypeptide(L)'
;MACGETSPKNAPAAQQISESNDQSFENAAGILKDEEVKAVPIAQKEEEARAESPQINTPEKTASPQAAKKGKPASKETSATNSISPTPPTAKEAPVAPAPDIPKAATSTSETKPTPINPKPEPTTVLQPPSHETWNKLLGQYVSNEGKVNYKGLKNDKAKLEAYLETLQNNPPQDGWKRNEKMAFWINAYNAFTVKLIVDNYPVASITKLDGGKPWDRKWIKIGDKTYSLNNIENDILRPQFKDARIHFAVNCAAQSCPPLLNKAWTADNLESNFEKQAKAFVNNPKFNTISAKNVKVSKIFDWYKADFGNLIDFLNKYASTNINGNAKVEYVEYDWALNE
;
A
#
# COMPACT_ATOMS: atom_id res chain seq x y z
N MET A 1 43.08 8.53 76.27
CA MET A 1 43.55 9.77 75.62
C MET A 1 42.50 10.08 74.56
N ALA A 2 41.59 11.05 74.71
CA ALA A 2 41.78 12.50 74.91
C ALA A 2 42.29 13.21 73.64
N CYS A 3 41.88 14.43 73.25
CA CYS A 3 40.68 15.28 73.49
C CYS A 3 40.85 16.56 72.60
N GLY A 4 39.78 17.34 72.35
CA GLY A 4 39.80 18.60 71.58
C GLY A 4 38.91 18.53 70.32
N GLU A 5 37.94 19.43 70.04
CA GLU A 5 37.96 20.91 69.90
C GLU A 5 38.53 21.38 68.53
N THR A 6 37.95 22.33 67.77
CA THR A 6 36.79 23.25 67.98
C THR A 6 36.13 23.68 66.65
N SER A 7 34.95 24.32 66.74
CA SER A 7 34.31 25.23 65.76
C SER A 7 34.12 26.60 66.46
N PRO A 8 33.69 27.75 65.85
CA PRO A 8 32.78 27.91 64.69
C PRO A 8 33.01 29.19 63.81
N LYS A 9 31.93 29.66 63.12
CA LYS A 9 31.70 30.98 62.46
C LYS A 9 32.25 31.14 61.02
N ASN A 10 31.55 31.75 60.05
CA ASN A 10 30.44 32.73 60.08
C ASN A 10 29.40 32.53 58.95
N ALA A 11 28.22 33.13 59.12
CA ALA A 11 27.29 33.51 58.04
C ALA A 11 26.68 34.90 58.37
N PRO A 12 26.49 35.77 57.37
CA PRO A 12 25.14 36.28 57.03
C PRO A 12 25.00 36.53 55.50
N ALA A 13 23.88 36.99 54.92
CA ALA A 13 22.44 36.83 55.19
C ALA A 13 21.70 37.23 53.88
N ALA A 14 20.40 36.95 53.76
CA ALA A 14 19.61 37.30 52.57
C ALA A 14 18.87 38.64 52.72
N GLN A 15 18.56 39.29 51.59
CA GLN A 15 17.43 40.23 51.51
C GLN A 15 16.85 40.31 50.09
N GLN A 16 15.52 40.37 49.98
CA GLN A 16 14.78 40.64 48.75
C GLN A 16 14.26 42.08 48.73
N ILE A 17 14.18 42.67 47.53
CA ILE A 17 13.34 43.81 47.14
C ILE A 17 12.97 43.51 45.66
N SER A 18 11.89 42.78 45.36
CA SER A 18 10.49 43.22 45.21
C SER A 18 10.23 44.11 43.98
N GLU A 19 9.29 43.65 43.13
CA GLU A 19 8.24 44.47 42.46
C GLU A 19 8.67 45.52 41.40
N SER A 20 7.89 45.81 40.34
CA SER A 20 6.61 45.22 39.86
C SER A 20 6.33 45.61 38.39
N ASN A 21 5.31 44.97 37.80
CA ASN A 21 4.48 45.44 36.67
C ASN A 21 5.08 45.59 35.25
N ASP A 22 4.28 45.69 34.18
CA ASP A 22 3.01 45.00 33.79
C ASP A 22 2.64 45.45 32.35
N GLN A 23 2.03 44.56 31.54
CA GLN A 23 1.26 44.89 30.31
C GLN A 23 1.98 45.69 29.17
N SER A 24 1.49 45.82 27.93
CA SER A 24 0.39 45.16 27.17
C SER A 24 0.84 44.98 25.69
N PHE A 25 0.35 43.99 24.93
CA PHE A 25 -0.70 44.17 23.88
C PHE A 25 -0.91 45.65 23.44
N GLU A 26 -0.70 46.09 22.19
CA GLU A 26 -1.43 45.70 20.97
C GLU A 26 -0.80 46.29 19.66
N ASN A 27 -1.27 45.76 18.52
CA ASN A 27 -1.52 46.41 17.20
C ASN A 27 -0.64 47.58 16.67
N ALA A 28 -0.08 47.36 15.48
CA ALA A 28 0.04 48.38 14.44
C ALA A 28 -0.11 47.74 13.04
N ALA A 29 -0.97 48.32 12.17
CA ALA A 29 -1.21 47.82 10.82
C ALA A 29 -1.37 48.97 9.81
N GLY A 30 -0.79 48.81 8.61
CA GLY A 30 -0.97 49.70 7.46
C GLY A 30 -0.13 50.99 7.47
N ILE A 31 -0.10 51.81 6.42
CA ILE A 31 -0.65 51.70 5.03
C ILE A 31 0.34 52.45 4.08
N LEU A 32 0.10 52.38 2.76
CA LEU A 32 0.61 53.23 1.66
C LEU A 32 1.89 52.70 0.96
N LYS A 33 2.03 52.78 -0.38
CA LYS A 33 1.15 53.39 -1.41
C LYS A 33 1.29 52.70 -2.78
N ASP A 34 0.37 53.04 -3.68
CA ASP A 34 0.18 52.50 -5.03
C ASP A 34 1.23 53.02 -6.06
N GLU A 35 1.44 52.27 -7.13
CA GLU A 35 1.87 52.81 -8.44
C GLU A 35 1.13 52.09 -9.58
N GLU A 36 0.79 52.81 -10.65
CA GLU A 36 -0.24 52.42 -11.62
C GLU A 36 0.24 51.62 -12.84
N VAL A 37 -0.74 50.92 -13.40
CA VAL A 37 -0.76 50.30 -14.73
C VAL A 37 -0.21 51.21 -15.83
N LYS A 38 0.63 50.65 -16.72
CA LYS A 38 0.77 51.14 -18.10
C LYS A 38 0.60 50.00 -19.10
N ALA A 39 -0.43 50.10 -19.93
CA ALA A 39 -0.66 49.26 -21.10
C ALA A 39 -0.84 50.16 -22.33
N VAL A 40 -0.07 49.91 -23.38
CA VAL A 40 -0.12 50.62 -24.68
C VAL A 40 0.11 49.56 -25.79
N PRO A 41 -0.61 49.59 -26.94
CA PRO A 41 -0.99 48.35 -27.64
C PRO A 41 -0.66 48.35 -29.15
N ILE A 42 -1.30 47.45 -29.93
CA ILE A 42 -1.39 47.42 -31.41
C ILE A 42 -0.10 46.82 -32.06
N ALA A 43 -0.10 46.04 -33.16
CA ALA A 43 -1.10 45.78 -34.20
C ALA A 43 -1.26 44.30 -34.61
N GLN A 44 -2.28 44.01 -35.42
CA GLN A 44 -2.38 42.82 -36.26
C GLN A 44 -1.54 42.96 -37.54
N LYS A 45 -1.14 41.84 -38.15
CA LYS A 45 -1.33 41.65 -39.60
C LYS A 45 -1.29 40.16 -40.01
N GLU A 46 -2.10 39.83 -41.00
CA GLU A 46 -2.08 38.55 -41.71
C GLU A 46 -1.10 38.61 -42.89
N GLU A 47 -0.59 37.47 -43.34
CA GLU A 47 -0.23 37.26 -44.75
C GLU A 47 -0.39 35.78 -45.12
N GLU A 48 -1.23 35.50 -46.12
CA GLU A 48 -1.31 34.17 -46.76
C GLU A 48 -0.32 34.08 -47.91
N ALA A 49 0.37 32.94 -48.05
CA ALA A 49 1.00 32.55 -49.31
C ALA A 49 0.98 31.02 -49.48
N ARG A 50 0.79 30.56 -50.71
CA ARG A 50 0.63 29.14 -51.09
C ARG A 50 1.41 28.86 -52.38
N ALA A 51 1.85 27.61 -52.52
CA ALA A 51 2.67 27.10 -53.63
C ALA A 51 4.15 27.60 -53.58
N GLU A 52 5.11 26.97 -54.26
CA GLU A 52 5.03 25.86 -55.23
C GLU A 52 6.22 24.89 -55.08
N SER A 53 6.19 23.74 -55.76
CA SER A 53 7.30 22.77 -55.79
C SER A 53 8.11 22.86 -57.07
N PRO A 54 9.42 22.53 -57.01
CA PRO A 54 10.05 21.81 -58.11
C PRO A 54 10.82 20.55 -57.64
N GLN A 55 10.74 19.48 -58.43
CA GLN A 55 11.76 18.42 -58.45
C GLN A 55 12.94 18.84 -59.34
N ILE A 56 14.03 18.06 -59.37
CA ILE A 56 14.78 17.65 -60.59
C ILE A 56 15.99 16.73 -60.22
N ASN A 57 16.16 15.63 -60.97
CA ASN A 57 17.36 14.80 -61.22
C ASN A 57 18.12 13.98 -60.14
N THR A 58 17.86 12.67 -60.18
CA THR A 58 18.78 11.49 -60.33
C THR A 58 20.10 11.72 -61.11
N PRO A 59 21.18 10.89 -61.00
CA PRO A 59 21.15 9.45 -61.45
C PRO A 59 22.14 8.39 -60.89
N GLU A 60 21.80 7.11 -61.16
CA GLU A 60 22.67 5.93 -61.48
C GLU A 60 23.74 5.39 -60.47
N LYS A 61 24.14 4.11 -60.44
CA LYS A 61 23.70 2.83 -61.09
C LYS A 61 24.16 1.58 -60.27
N THR A 62 23.59 0.41 -60.57
CA THR A 62 24.09 -1.01 -60.44
C THR A 62 25.40 -1.31 -59.66
N ALA A 63 25.52 -2.41 -58.88
CA ALA A 63 25.29 -3.80 -59.30
C ALA A 63 25.24 -4.86 -58.15
N SER A 64 24.97 -6.12 -58.53
CA SER A 64 25.06 -7.39 -57.74
C SER A 64 25.67 -8.48 -58.67
N PRO A 65 26.15 -9.68 -58.24
CA PRO A 65 25.37 -10.66 -57.46
C PRO A 65 26.19 -11.65 -56.55
N GLN A 66 25.62 -12.84 -56.29
CA GLN A 66 25.94 -13.83 -55.24
C GLN A 66 26.77 -15.07 -55.69
N ALA A 67 27.40 -15.79 -54.73
CA ALA A 67 27.37 -17.26 -54.56
C ALA A 67 28.06 -17.64 -53.20
N ALA A 68 27.58 -18.49 -52.28
CA ALA A 68 26.97 -19.84 -52.33
C ALA A 68 28.00 -20.94 -52.67
N LYS A 69 28.15 -22.10 -51.99
CA LYS A 69 27.30 -23.00 -51.14
C LYS A 69 28.22 -23.64 -50.05
N LYS A 70 27.90 -24.61 -49.13
CA LYS A 70 26.75 -25.47 -48.73
C LYS A 70 27.07 -26.09 -47.33
N GLY A 71 26.11 -26.55 -46.51
CA GLY A 71 26.39 -27.45 -45.35
C GLY A 71 25.24 -27.73 -44.36
N LYS A 72 24.98 -29.02 -44.02
CA LYS A 72 24.02 -29.52 -42.99
C LYS A 72 24.34 -30.99 -42.67
N PRO A 73 24.33 -31.45 -41.39
CA PRO A 73 23.15 -32.08 -40.75
C PRO A 73 22.76 -31.32 -39.45
N ALA A 74 21.53 -31.27 -38.95
CA ALA A 74 20.42 -32.23 -38.82
C ALA A 74 20.45 -33.10 -37.54
N SER A 75 19.82 -32.59 -36.48
CA SER A 75 19.20 -33.37 -35.39
C SER A 75 17.81 -32.77 -35.11
N LYS A 76 16.88 -33.58 -34.60
CA LYS A 76 15.56 -33.14 -34.10
C LYS A 76 15.58 -33.24 -32.58
N GLU A 77 15.16 -32.19 -31.89
CA GLU A 77 14.57 -32.34 -30.56
C GLU A 77 13.46 -31.32 -30.39
N THR A 78 12.24 -31.79 -30.17
CA THR A 78 11.03 -30.96 -30.03
C THR A 78 10.70 -30.80 -28.56
N SER A 79 11.33 -29.84 -27.90
CA SER A 79 10.91 -29.38 -26.57
C SER A 79 9.70 -28.46 -26.70
N ALA A 80 8.50 -29.01 -26.54
CA ALA A 80 7.30 -28.20 -26.37
C ALA A 80 7.41 -27.40 -25.05
N THR A 81 7.63 -26.09 -25.13
CA THR A 81 7.66 -25.20 -23.97
C THR A 81 6.24 -25.01 -23.44
N ASN A 82 5.79 -25.95 -22.60
CA ASN A 82 4.54 -25.84 -21.85
C ASN A 82 4.51 -24.52 -21.07
N SER A 83 3.67 -23.58 -21.49
CA SER A 83 3.39 -22.34 -20.77
C SER A 83 2.54 -22.66 -19.54
N ILE A 84 3.21 -23.12 -18.47
CA ILE A 84 2.59 -23.30 -17.15
C ILE A 84 2.43 -21.90 -16.53
N SER A 85 1.33 -21.22 -16.90
CA SER A 85 0.88 -20.03 -16.17
C SER A 85 0.50 -20.43 -14.75
N PRO A 86 1.08 -19.82 -13.70
CA PRO A 86 0.64 -20.08 -12.34
C PRO A 86 -0.79 -19.60 -12.17
N THR A 87 -1.71 -20.53 -11.86
CA THR A 87 -3.10 -20.19 -11.56
C THR A 87 -3.14 -19.41 -10.23
N PRO A 88 -3.92 -18.31 -10.12
CA PRO A 88 -4.16 -17.66 -8.84
C PRO A 88 -4.71 -18.65 -7.78
N PRO A 89 -4.46 -18.42 -6.48
CA PRO A 89 -4.98 -19.29 -5.42
C PRO A 89 -6.50 -19.38 -5.53
N THR A 90 -7.00 -20.61 -5.63
CA THR A 90 -8.41 -20.86 -5.93
C THR A 90 -9.28 -20.44 -4.75
N ALA A 91 -9.99 -19.32 -4.89
CA ALA A 91 -11.03 -18.92 -3.97
C ALA A 91 -12.14 -19.98 -3.95
N LYS A 92 -12.15 -20.82 -2.90
CA LYS A 92 -13.26 -21.74 -2.66
C LYS A 92 -14.46 -20.94 -2.18
N GLU A 93 -15.58 -21.04 -2.90
CA GLU A 93 -16.86 -20.61 -2.36
C GLU A 93 -17.17 -21.42 -1.09
N ALA A 94 -17.34 -20.72 0.02
CA ALA A 94 -17.88 -21.30 1.24
C ALA A 94 -19.42 -21.36 1.13
N PRO A 95 -20.06 -22.49 1.44
CA PRO A 95 -21.51 -22.62 1.31
C PRO A 95 -22.24 -21.72 2.31
N VAL A 96 -23.28 -21.03 1.84
CA VAL A 96 -24.15 -20.20 2.68
C VAL A 96 -25.02 -21.10 3.55
N ALA A 97 -24.81 -21.07 4.87
CA ALA A 97 -25.74 -21.66 5.82
C ALA A 97 -26.99 -20.77 5.99
N PRO A 98 -28.21 -21.34 6.10
CA PRO A 98 -29.43 -20.56 6.25
C PRO A 98 -29.53 -19.91 7.63
N ALA A 99 -30.25 -18.78 7.69
CA ALA A 99 -30.56 -18.10 8.95
C ALA A 99 -31.67 -18.84 9.73
N PRO A 100 -31.62 -18.88 11.08
CA PRO A 100 -32.69 -19.45 11.90
C PRO A 100 -33.88 -18.49 12.07
N ASP A 101 -35.07 -19.06 12.27
CA ASP A 101 -36.37 -18.37 12.27
C ASP A 101 -36.64 -17.44 13.45
N ILE A 102 -37.64 -16.56 13.27
CA ILE A 102 -38.19 -15.63 14.27
C ILE A 102 -39.46 -16.22 14.91
N PRO A 103 -39.49 -16.52 16.22
CA PRO A 103 -40.73 -16.75 16.96
C PRO A 103 -41.33 -15.42 17.45
N LYS A 104 -42.66 -15.26 17.37
CA LYS A 104 -43.37 -14.04 17.75
C LYS A 104 -44.21 -14.21 19.02
N ALA A 105 -43.85 -13.44 20.06
CA ALA A 105 -44.63 -12.98 21.22
C ALA A 105 -45.77 -13.85 21.81
N ALA A 106 -45.68 -14.12 23.12
CA ALA A 106 -46.85 -14.45 23.96
C ALA A 106 -46.74 -13.88 25.39
N THR A 107 -47.78 -13.12 25.78
CA THR A 107 -48.26 -12.83 27.16
C THR A 107 -47.35 -12.17 28.21
N SER A 108 -48.01 -11.42 29.11
CA SER A 108 -47.43 -10.74 30.27
C SER A 108 -48.04 -11.30 31.56
N THR A 109 -47.22 -11.47 32.59
CA THR A 109 -47.63 -11.61 34.00
C THR A 109 -46.66 -10.83 34.88
N SER A 110 -47.18 -10.17 35.91
CA SER A 110 -46.40 -9.28 36.80
C SER A 110 -46.16 -9.95 38.15
N GLU A 111 -44.89 -10.16 38.50
CA GLU A 111 -44.46 -10.53 39.86
C GLU A 111 -43.22 -9.73 40.27
N THR A 112 -43.16 -9.35 41.55
CA THR A 112 -42.24 -8.32 42.05
C THR A 112 -40.92 -8.94 42.52
N LYS A 113 -39.85 -8.82 41.73
CA LYS A 113 -38.51 -9.33 42.07
C LYS A 113 -37.71 -8.31 42.91
N PRO A 114 -37.03 -8.72 44.01
CA PRO A 114 -36.12 -7.84 44.74
C PRO A 114 -34.87 -7.47 43.91
N THR A 115 -34.38 -6.25 44.11
CA THR A 115 -33.32 -5.62 43.30
C THR A 115 -32.00 -6.39 43.31
N PRO A 116 -31.51 -6.88 42.16
CA PRO A 116 -30.13 -7.34 42.04
C PRO A 116 -29.17 -6.15 42.12
N ILE A 117 -28.17 -6.19 42.99
CA ILE A 117 -27.08 -5.20 42.99
C ILE A 117 -26.25 -5.44 41.73
N ASN A 118 -26.43 -4.60 40.72
CA ASN A 118 -25.72 -4.74 39.45
C ASN A 118 -24.26 -4.27 39.61
N PRO A 119 -23.25 -5.15 39.54
CA PRO A 119 -21.86 -4.72 39.61
C PRO A 119 -21.57 -3.79 38.42
N LYS A 120 -20.93 -2.66 38.71
CA LYS A 120 -20.40 -1.76 37.69
C LYS A 120 -19.43 -2.57 36.81
N PRO A 121 -19.58 -2.61 35.47
CA PRO A 121 -18.63 -3.32 34.63
C PRO A 121 -17.25 -2.70 34.81
N GLU A 122 -16.28 -3.51 35.22
CA GLU A 122 -14.90 -3.05 35.32
C GLU A 122 -14.36 -2.71 33.92
N PRO A 123 -13.60 -1.61 33.78
CA PRO A 123 -13.06 -1.22 32.48
C PRO A 123 -12.03 -2.27 32.04
N THR A 124 -12.45 -3.19 31.18
CA THR A 124 -11.56 -4.17 30.56
C THR A 124 -10.52 -3.41 29.75
N THR A 125 -9.28 -3.38 30.23
CA THR A 125 -8.18 -2.65 29.60
C THR A 125 -7.84 -3.30 28.26
N VAL A 126 -8.42 -2.78 27.18
CA VAL A 126 -8.10 -3.20 25.81
C VAL A 126 -6.66 -2.83 25.52
N LEU A 127 -5.78 -3.85 25.47
CA LEU A 127 -4.39 -3.70 25.06
C LEU A 127 -4.34 -3.01 23.70
N GLN A 128 -3.57 -1.93 23.60
CA GLN A 128 -3.49 -1.12 22.38
C GLN A 128 -2.77 -1.87 21.24
N PRO A 129 -3.05 -1.53 19.96
CA PRO A 129 -2.30 -2.07 18.84
C PRO A 129 -0.79 -1.83 18.95
N PRO A 130 0.07 -2.77 18.49
CA PRO A 130 1.52 -2.62 18.53
C PRO A 130 1.99 -1.48 17.62
N SER A 131 3.07 -0.79 18.02
CA SER A 131 3.67 0.25 17.18
C SER A 131 4.26 -0.32 15.89
N HIS A 132 3.95 0.33 14.77
CA HIS A 132 4.54 0.02 13.46
C HIS A 132 5.77 0.90 13.14
N GLU A 133 6.34 1.62 14.11
CA GLU A 133 7.43 2.59 13.87
C GLU A 133 8.70 1.96 13.28
N THR A 134 9.13 0.78 13.78
CA THR A 134 10.30 0.05 13.24
C THR A 134 10.09 -0.32 11.77
N TRP A 135 8.86 -0.72 11.41
CA TRP A 135 8.50 -1.02 10.03
C TRP A 135 8.43 0.24 9.17
N ASN A 136 7.88 1.34 9.69
CA ASN A 136 7.86 2.63 9.01
C ASN A 136 9.27 3.15 8.70
N LYS A 137 10.23 2.95 9.62
CA LYS A 137 11.65 3.29 9.39
C LYS A 137 12.27 2.43 8.30
N LEU A 138 12.06 1.11 8.33
CA LEU A 138 12.54 0.19 7.28
C LEU A 138 11.94 0.53 5.90
N LEU A 139 10.63 0.81 5.84
CA LEU A 139 9.95 1.22 4.61
C LEU A 139 10.52 2.55 4.08
N GLY A 140 10.67 3.57 4.90
CA GLY A 140 11.25 4.86 4.48
C GLY A 140 12.72 4.79 4.09
N GLN A 141 13.48 3.81 4.58
CA GLN A 141 14.90 3.59 4.28
C GLN A 141 15.14 2.74 3.02
N TYR A 142 14.21 1.83 2.69
CA TYR A 142 14.41 0.80 1.66
C TYR A 142 13.34 0.74 0.56
N VAL A 143 12.27 1.55 0.63
CA VAL A 143 11.21 1.59 -0.38
C VAL A 143 11.14 2.97 -1.02
N SER A 144 11.27 3.03 -2.35
CA SER A 144 11.24 4.28 -3.11
C SER A 144 9.83 4.88 -3.17
N ASN A 145 9.70 6.13 -3.63
CA ASN A 145 8.38 6.77 -3.82
C ASN A 145 7.54 6.08 -4.91
N GLU A 146 8.17 5.29 -5.79
CA GLU A 146 7.53 4.46 -6.81
C GLU A 146 7.20 3.03 -6.30
N GLY A 147 7.50 2.72 -5.04
CA GLY A 147 7.26 1.42 -4.41
C GLY A 147 8.23 0.31 -4.80
N LYS A 148 9.42 0.66 -5.31
CA LYS A 148 10.54 -0.27 -5.52
C LYS A 148 11.24 -0.57 -4.20
N VAL A 149 11.62 -1.82 -3.95
CA VAL A 149 12.16 -2.31 -2.68
C VAL A 149 13.62 -2.72 -2.84
N ASN A 150 14.53 -2.05 -2.14
CA ASN A 150 15.94 -2.39 -2.10
C ASN A 150 16.19 -3.62 -1.21
N TYR A 151 15.77 -4.81 -1.66
CA TYR A 151 15.92 -6.07 -0.93
C TYR A 151 17.39 -6.37 -0.55
N LYS A 152 18.33 -6.07 -1.44
CA LYS A 152 19.78 -6.19 -1.19
C LYS A 152 20.23 -5.37 0.02
N GLY A 153 19.74 -4.13 0.14
CA GLY A 153 20.00 -3.26 1.27
C GLY A 153 19.28 -3.71 2.54
N LEU A 154 17.99 -4.05 2.43
CA LEU A 154 17.14 -4.45 3.56
C LEU A 154 17.65 -5.74 4.21
N LYS A 155 18.25 -6.65 3.43
CA LYS A 155 18.91 -7.86 3.94
C LYS A 155 20.02 -7.58 4.99
N ASN A 156 20.70 -6.44 4.91
CA ASN A 156 21.69 -6.04 5.91
C ASN A 156 21.04 -5.61 7.24
N ASP A 157 19.82 -5.08 7.18
CA ASP A 157 18.99 -4.68 8.32
C ASP A 157 17.99 -5.77 8.75
N LYS A 158 18.17 -7.02 8.28
CA LYS A 158 17.26 -8.16 8.53
C LYS A 158 16.88 -8.32 10.02
N ALA A 159 17.81 -8.10 10.95
CA ALA A 159 17.52 -8.21 12.38
C ALA A 159 16.47 -7.19 12.88
N LYS A 160 16.43 -5.97 12.29
CA LYS A 160 15.40 -4.97 12.59
C LYS A 160 14.03 -5.39 12.04
N LEU A 161 14.01 -6.04 10.88
CA LEU A 161 12.80 -6.64 10.32
C LEU A 161 12.32 -7.78 11.21
N GLU A 162 13.20 -8.67 11.66
CA GLU A 162 12.84 -9.80 12.54
C GLU A 162 12.29 -9.34 13.90
N ALA A 163 12.88 -8.32 14.53
CA ALA A 163 12.34 -7.73 15.76
C ALA A 163 10.95 -7.08 15.56
N TYR A 164 10.70 -6.46 14.39
CA TYR A 164 9.37 -5.95 14.05
C TYR A 164 8.36 -7.07 13.83
N LEU A 165 8.75 -8.14 13.12
CA LEU A 165 7.88 -9.29 12.91
C LEU A 165 7.54 -9.97 14.24
N GLU A 166 8.51 -10.17 15.13
CA GLU A 166 8.31 -10.67 16.50
C GLU A 166 7.30 -9.81 17.28
N THR A 167 7.37 -8.49 17.14
CA THR A 167 6.36 -7.57 17.72
C THR A 167 4.95 -7.91 17.23
N LEU A 168 4.77 -8.27 15.95
CA LEU A 168 3.48 -8.75 15.42
C LEU A 168 3.14 -10.18 15.89
N GLN A 169 4.12 -11.07 16.02
CA GLN A 169 3.88 -12.45 16.47
C GLN A 169 3.29 -12.48 17.89
N ASN A 170 3.83 -11.62 18.77
CA ASN A 170 3.49 -11.58 20.19
C ASN A 170 2.29 -10.66 20.51
N ASN A 171 1.81 -9.84 19.56
CA ASN A 171 0.67 -8.93 19.76
C ASN A 171 -0.43 -9.16 18.70
N PRO A 172 -1.10 -10.34 18.69
CA PRO A 172 -2.17 -10.63 17.74
C PRO A 172 -3.39 -9.69 17.96
N PRO A 173 -4.21 -9.43 16.92
CA PRO A 173 -5.36 -8.52 17.04
C PRO A 173 -6.40 -9.00 18.05
N GLN A 174 -6.78 -8.10 18.96
CA GLN A 174 -7.73 -8.36 20.04
C GLN A 174 -9.15 -7.96 19.64
N ASP A 175 -10.17 -8.58 20.22
CA ASP A 175 -11.58 -8.32 19.86
C ASP A 175 -11.99 -6.86 20.06
N GLY A 176 -11.47 -6.19 21.10
CA GLY A 176 -11.72 -4.78 21.38
C GLY A 176 -11.07 -3.77 20.42
N TRP A 177 -10.19 -4.20 19.49
CA TRP A 177 -9.62 -3.28 18.49
C TRP A 177 -10.67 -2.87 17.45
N LYS A 178 -10.63 -1.61 17.02
CA LYS A 178 -11.48 -1.05 15.96
C LYS A 178 -11.15 -1.70 14.60
N ARG A 179 -12.09 -1.63 13.63
CA ARG A 179 -11.92 -2.15 12.26
C ARG A 179 -10.57 -1.74 11.66
N ASN A 180 -10.25 -0.45 11.70
CA ASN A 180 -9.08 0.09 11.01
C ASN A 180 -7.75 -0.23 11.73
N GLU A 181 -7.79 -0.50 13.04
CA GLU A 181 -6.65 -1.00 13.82
C GLU A 181 -6.32 -2.45 13.42
N LYS A 182 -7.34 -3.32 13.39
CA LYS A 182 -7.23 -4.71 12.89
C LYS A 182 -6.76 -4.76 11.43
N MET A 183 -7.30 -3.89 10.58
CA MET A 183 -6.98 -3.84 9.15
C MET A 183 -5.54 -3.36 8.89
N ALA A 184 -5.09 -2.30 9.57
CA ALA A 184 -3.71 -1.82 9.50
C ALA A 184 -2.70 -2.91 9.93
N PHE A 185 -2.97 -3.61 11.03
CA PHE A 185 -2.15 -4.73 11.49
C PHE A 185 -1.99 -5.79 10.41
N TRP A 186 -3.09 -6.29 9.83
CA TRP A 186 -3.03 -7.41 8.87
C TRP A 186 -2.37 -7.02 7.54
N ILE A 187 -2.55 -5.78 7.06
CA ILE A 187 -1.86 -5.28 5.86
C ILE A 187 -0.35 -5.16 6.13
N ASN A 188 0.05 -4.59 7.28
CA ASN A 188 1.46 -4.50 7.65
C ASN A 188 2.08 -5.90 7.85
N ALA A 189 1.33 -6.85 8.42
CA ALA A 189 1.77 -8.24 8.58
C ALA A 189 2.04 -8.89 7.22
N TYR A 190 1.07 -8.86 6.30
CA TYR A 190 1.24 -9.39 4.94
C TYR A 190 2.50 -8.81 4.27
N ASN A 191 2.61 -7.48 4.23
CA ASN A 191 3.72 -6.81 3.55
C ASN A 191 5.08 -7.14 4.17
N ALA A 192 5.19 -7.12 5.51
CA ALA A 192 6.45 -7.39 6.19
C ALA A 192 6.87 -8.88 6.09
N PHE A 193 5.92 -9.82 6.15
CA PHE A 193 6.21 -11.25 5.96
C PHE A 193 6.51 -11.58 4.48
N THR A 194 5.89 -10.90 3.50
CA THR A 194 6.29 -11.02 2.08
C THR A 194 7.71 -10.50 1.86
N VAL A 195 8.04 -9.30 2.38
CA VAL A 195 9.41 -8.76 2.29
C VAL A 195 10.42 -9.67 2.99
N LYS A 196 10.07 -10.27 4.14
CA LYS A 196 10.88 -11.27 4.83
C LYS A 196 11.16 -12.50 3.98
N LEU A 197 10.14 -13.03 3.30
CA LEU A 197 10.27 -14.19 2.42
C LEU A 197 11.27 -13.92 1.29
N ILE A 198 11.25 -12.71 0.71
CA ILE A 198 12.26 -12.32 -0.29
C ILE A 198 13.64 -12.19 0.35
N VAL A 199 13.77 -11.45 1.46
CA VAL A 199 15.06 -11.20 2.15
C VAL A 199 15.77 -12.49 2.56
N ASP A 200 15.03 -13.49 3.05
CA ASP A 200 15.57 -14.79 3.42
C ASP A 200 16.12 -15.58 2.22
N ASN A 201 15.54 -15.39 1.03
CA ASN A 201 15.91 -16.10 -0.21
C ASN A 201 16.71 -15.24 -1.20
N TYR A 202 17.02 -13.98 -0.88
CA TYR A 202 17.67 -13.04 -1.81
C TYR A 202 19.16 -13.39 -2.03
N PRO A 203 19.68 -13.39 -3.28
CA PRO A 203 19.02 -12.98 -4.52
C PRO A 203 18.11 -14.06 -5.12
N VAL A 204 16.91 -13.65 -5.54
CA VAL A 204 15.95 -14.49 -6.27
C VAL A 204 15.29 -13.64 -7.36
N ALA A 205 15.10 -14.17 -8.57
CA ALA A 205 14.59 -13.39 -9.69
C ALA A 205 13.07 -13.08 -9.62
N SER A 206 12.32 -13.87 -8.86
CA SER A 206 10.87 -13.74 -8.68
C SER A 206 10.42 -14.54 -7.46
N ILE A 207 9.42 -14.02 -6.74
CA ILE A 207 8.73 -14.76 -5.67
C ILE A 207 8.18 -16.11 -6.16
N THR A 208 7.79 -16.22 -7.44
CA THR A 208 7.27 -17.45 -8.08
C THR A 208 8.32 -18.55 -8.27
N LYS A 209 9.59 -18.32 -7.90
CA LYS A 209 10.63 -19.36 -7.84
C LYS A 209 10.74 -20.03 -6.47
N LEU A 210 10.04 -19.50 -5.46
CA LEU A 210 10.01 -20.05 -4.10
C LEU A 210 8.91 -21.09 -3.94
N ASP A 211 9.09 -22.03 -3.00
CA ASP A 211 8.10 -23.04 -2.59
C ASP A 211 7.37 -23.74 -3.76
N GLY A 212 8.10 -24.11 -4.81
CA GLY A 212 7.54 -24.79 -5.99
C GLY A 212 6.56 -23.96 -6.82
N GLY A 213 6.62 -22.62 -6.73
CA GLY A 213 5.66 -21.71 -7.33
C GLY A 213 4.45 -21.40 -6.45
N LYS A 214 4.44 -21.84 -5.19
CA LYS A 214 3.34 -21.65 -4.22
C LYS A 214 3.76 -20.97 -2.90
N PRO A 215 4.53 -19.87 -2.93
CA PRO A 215 5.02 -19.18 -1.72
C PRO A 215 3.87 -18.70 -0.81
N TRP A 216 2.73 -18.33 -1.38
CA TRP A 216 1.58 -17.85 -0.61
C TRP A 216 0.78 -18.96 0.09
N ASP A 217 0.94 -20.23 -0.28
CA ASP A 217 0.23 -21.37 0.33
C ASP A 217 0.96 -21.90 1.58
N ARG A 218 2.28 -21.73 1.64
CA ARG A 218 3.12 -22.22 2.75
C ARG A 218 2.72 -21.56 4.07
N LYS A 219 2.38 -22.37 5.07
CA LYS A 219 2.16 -21.89 6.44
C LYS A 219 3.48 -21.78 7.19
N TRP A 220 3.84 -20.56 7.61
CA TRP A 220 5.06 -20.28 8.36
C TRP A 220 4.98 -19.00 9.22
N ILE A 221 3.93 -18.19 9.05
CA ILE A 221 3.75 -16.92 9.74
C ILE A 221 3.04 -17.18 11.07
N LYS A 222 3.77 -17.18 12.19
CA LYS A 222 3.17 -17.31 13.53
C LYS A 222 2.65 -15.95 14.01
N ILE A 223 1.37 -15.85 14.36
CA ILE A 223 0.76 -14.67 15.01
C ILE A 223 -0.18 -15.17 16.11
N GLY A 224 0.18 -14.90 17.36
CA GLY A 224 -0.35 -15.63 18.52
C GLY A 224 -0.08 -17.13 18.42
N ASP A 225 -1.02 -17.95 18.88
CA ASP A 225 -0.94 -19.42 18.81
C ASP A 225 -1.27 -20.02 17.43
N LYS A 226 -1.49 -19.17 16.42
CA LYS A 226 -1.90 -19.59 15.07
C LYS A 226 -0.78 -19.41 14.06
N THR A 227 -0.65 -20.36 13.13
CA THR A 227 0.27 -20.29 11.99
C THR A 227 -0.48 -20.12 10.68
N TYR A 228 -0.13 -19.07 9.95
CA TYR A 228 -0.77 -18.62 8.72
C TYR A 228 0.19 -18.76 7.53
N SER A 229 -0.38 -18.83 6.34
CA SER A 229 0.28 -18.47 5.08
C SER A 229 -0.10 -17.03 4.68
N LEU A 230 0.57 -16.47 3.67
CA LEU A 230 0.17 -15.18 3.09
C LEU A 230 -1.26 -15.25 2.53
N ASN A 231 -1.63 -16.38 1.89
CA ASN A 231 -2.99 -16.60 1.43
C ASN A 231 -4.03 -16.62 2.57
N ASN A 232 -3.70 -17.09 3.78
CA ASN A 232 -4.64 -17.01 4.90
C ASN A 232 -4.85 -15.55 5.34
N ILE A 233 -3.79 -14.74 5.41
CA ILE A 233 -3.90 -13.31 5.78
C ILE A 233 -4.70 -12.52 4.73
N GLU A 234 -4.50 -12.80 3.44
CA GLU A 234 -5.20 -12.11 2.36
C GLU A 234 -6.64 -12.59 2.19
N ASN A 235 -6.84 -13.90 2.03
CA ASN A 235 -8.09 -14.48 1.53
C ASN A 235 -9.04 -14.99 2.61
N ASP A 236 -8.54 -15.37 3.79
CA ASP A 236 -9.38 -15.82 4.91
C ASP A 236 -9.62 -14.70 5.95
N ILE A 237 -8.80 -13.64 5.92
CA ILE A 237 -8.86 -12.50 6.84
C ILE A 237 -9.18 -11.20 6.10
N LEU A 238 -8.21 -10.63 5.36
CA LEU A 238 -8.33 -9.26 4.85
C LEU A 238 -9.55 -9.08 3.94
N ARG A 239 -9.64 -9.83 2.84
CA ARG A 239 -10.72 -9.72 1.86
C ARG A 239 -12.11 -9.99 2.47
N PRO A 240 -12.39 -11.13 3.14
CA PRO A 240 -13.74 -11.47 3.58
C PRO A 240 -14.22 -10.69 4.81
N GLN A 241 -13.33 -10.27 5.72
CA GLN A 241 -13.72 -9.57 6.96
C GLN A 241 -13.91 -8.07 6.73
N PHE A 242 -13.05 -7.43 5.95
CA PHE A 242 -13.12 -5.97 5.73
C PHE A 242 -13.90 -5.56 4.48
N LYS A 243 -14.06 -6.47 3.50
CA LYS A 243 -14.86 -6.32 2.26
C LYS A 243 -14.58 -5.02 1.50
N ASP A 244 -13.30 -4.73 1.32
CA ASP A 244 -12.81 -3.45 0.83
C ASP A 244 -11.84 -3.66 -0.33
N ALA A 245 -12.26 -3.36 -1.56
CA ALA A 245 -11.46 -3.57 -2.75
C ALA A 245 -10.12 -2.81 -2.75
N ARG A 246 -9.97 -1.78 -1.90
CA ARG A 246 -8.75 -0.97 -1.79
C ARG A 246 -7.59 -1.73 -1.12
N ILE A 247 -7.87 -2.86 -0.46
CA ILE A 247 -6.87 -3.82 0.05
C ILE A 247 -5.85 -4.18 -1.03
N HIS A 248 -6.30 -4.38 -2.27
CA HIS A 248 -5.45 -4.81 -3.39
C HIS A 248 -4.35 -3.81 -3.75
N PHE A 249 -4.51 -2.52 -3.41
CA PHE A 249 -3.48 -1.49 -3.61
C PHE A 249 -2.65 -1.22 -2.33
N ALA A 250 -2.88 -2.00 -1.28
CA ALA A 250 -2.25 -1.89 0.02
C ALA A 250 -1.40 -3.12 0.39
N VAL A 251 -1.73 -4.30 -0.12
CA VAL A 251 -0.87 -5.49 -0.08
C VAL A 251 0.05 -5.56 -1.31
N ASN A 252 1.32 -5.89 -1.10
CA ASN A 252 2.31 -6.05 -2.16
C ASN A 252 2.89 -7.47 -2.17
N CYS A 253 2.81 -8.10 -3.34
CA CYS A 253 3.20 -9.48 -3.60
C CYS A 253 4.66 -9.63 -4.10
N ALA A 254 5.52 -8.64 -3.87
CA ALA A 254 6.93 -8.56 -4.28
C ALA A 254 7.26 -8.69 -5.77
N ALA A 255 6.26 -8.64 -6.65
CA ALA A 255 6.44 -8.66 -8.10
C ALA A 255 6.27 -7.26 -8.74
N GLN A 256 6.93 -7.06 -9.88
CA GLN A 256 7.01 -5.80 -10.62
C GLN A 256 5.64 -5.28 -11.09
N SER A 257 4.65 -6.16 -11.29
CA SER A 257 3.25 -5.79 -11.60
C SER A 257 2.31 -5.72 -10.39
N CYS A 258 2.80 -5.98 -9.16
CA CYS A 258 2.04 -5.71 -7.94
C CYS A 258 1.86 -4.19 -7.76
N PRO A 259 0.76 -3.72 -7.14
CA PRO A 259 0.64 -2.33 -6.74
C PRO A 259 1.81 -1.86 -5.85
N PRO A 260 2.30 -0.62 -6.02
CA PRO A 260 3.47 -0.09 -5.31
C PRO A 260 3.39 -0.28 -3.79
N LEU A 261 4.41 -0.89 -3.19
CA LEU A 261 4.52 -0.96 -1.73
C LEU A 261 4.67 0.47 -1.18
N LEU A 262 3.77 0.86 -0.28
CA LEU A 262 3.83 2.18 0.35
C LEU A 262 5.07 2.30 1.23
N ASN A 263 5.86 3.36 1.07
CA ASN A 263 7.07 3.62 1.87
C ASN A 263 6.79 4.14 3.30
N LYS A 264 5.61 3.82 3.84
CA LYS A 264 5.13 4.17 5.18
C LYS A 264 4.26 3.03 5.72
N ALA A 265 4.33 2.78 7.02
CA ALA A 265 3.49 1.77 7.64
C ALA A 265 2.02 2.23 7.70
N TRP A 266 1.10 1.28 7.57
CA TRP A 266 -0.32 1.54 7.74
C TRP A 266 -0.64 1.75 9.22
N THR A 267 -1.48 2.73 9.55
CA THR A 267 -2.00 2.96 10.91
C THR A 267 -3.50 3.22 10.84
N ALA A 268 -4.24 3.06 11.94
CA ALA A 268 -5.67 3.29 11.96
C ALA A 268 -6.06 4.69 11.46
N ASP A 269 -5.26 5.71 11.81
CA ASP A 269 -5.48 7.11 11.44
C ASP A 269 -5.14 7.39 9.96
N ASN A 270 -4.12 6.72 9.42
CA ASN A 270 -3.66 6.98 8.06
C ASN A 270 -4.39 6.14 6.99
N LEU A 271 -5.01 5.02 7.41
CA LEU A 271 -5.58 3.96 6.58
C LEU A 271 -6.43 4.48 5.41
N GLU A 272 -7.54 5.14 5.70
CA GLU A 272 -8.49 5.63 4.67
C GLU A 272 -7.82 6.63 3.73
N SER A 273 -7.04 7.57 4.28
CA SER A 273 -6.35 8.58 3.49
C SER A 273 -5.30 7.98 2.56
N ASN A 274 -4.73 6.82 2.92
CA ASN A 274 -3.73 6.12 2.12
C ASN A 274 -4.39 5.15 1.13
N PHE A 275 -5.52 4.53 1.46
CA PHE A 275 -6.32 3.76 0.49
C PHE A 275 -6.78 4.63 -0.68
N GLU A 276 -7.34 5.80 -0.42
CA GLU A 276 -7.79 6.71 -1.49
C GLU A 276 -6.62 7.19 -2.38
N LYS A 277 -5.46 7.47 -1.77
CA LYS A 277 -4.23 7.83 -2.50
C LYS A 277 -3.71 6.65 -3.33
N GLN A 278 -3.59 5.45 -2.76
CA GLN A 278 -3.05 4.27 -3.43
C GLN A 278 -3.96 3.78 -4.56
N ALA A 279 -5.28 3.73 -4.35
CA ALA A 279 -6.25 3.37 -5.38
C ALA A 279 -6.22 4.39 -6.54
N LYS A 280 -6.26 5.70 -6.24
CA LYS A 280 -6.15 6.75 -7.26
C LYS A 280 -4.81 6.71 -7.99
N ALA A 281 -3.69 6.57 -7.27
CA ALA A 281 -2.36 6.51 -7.87
C ALA A 281 -2.23 5.29 -8.78
N PHE A 282 -2.66 4.09 -8.34
CA PHE A 282 -2.56 2.88 -9.14
C PHE A 282 -3.43 2.93 -10.40
N VAL A 283 -4.72 3.27 -10.27
CA VAL A 283 -5.67 3.33 -11.40
C VAL A 283 -5.21 4.28 -12.50
N ASN A 284 -4.54 5.39 -12.15
CA ASN A 284 -4.03 6.37 -13.12
C ASN A 284 -2.58 6.14 -13.56
N ASN A 285 -1.89 5.09 -13.10
CA ASN A 285 -0.48 4.88 -13.39
C ASN A 285 -0.28 4.19 -14.77
N PRO A 286 0.35 4.86 -15.76
CA PRO A 286 0.51 4.32 -17.11
C PRO A 286 1.42 3.07 -17.20
N LYS A 287 2.17 2.75 -16.13
CA LYS A 287 2.93 1.48 -16.04
C LYS A 287 2.04 0.26 -15.89
N PHE A 288 0.82 0.42 -15.37
CA PHE A 288 -0.10 -0.67 -15.06
C PHE A 288 -1.42 -0.57 -15.83
N ASN A 289 -1.89 0.66 -16.10
CA ASN A 289 -3.23 0.94 -16.58
C ASN A 289 -3.20 2.05 -17.67
N THR A 290 -3.79 1.77 -18.84
CA THR A 290 -4.06 2.75 -19.91
C THR A 290 -5.57 2.90 -20.06
N ILE A 291 -6.10 4.06 -19.64
CA ILE A 291 -7.54 4.32 -19.54
C ILE A 291 -7.97 5.37 -20.57
N SER A 292 -9.06 5.09 -21.28
CA SER A 292 -9.75 6.03 -22.16
C SER A 292 -11.26 5.78 -22.11
N ALA A 293 -12.07 6.74 -22.57
CA ALA A 293 -13.53 6.63 -22.53
C ALA A 293 -14.11 5.39 -23.24
N LYS A 294 -13.41 4.81 -24.23
CA LYS A 294 -13.87 3.66 -25.04
C LYS A 294 -13.04 2.38 -24.87
N ASN A 295 -11.81 2.46 -24.38
CA ASN A 295 -10.90 1.32 -24.22
C ASN A 295 -10.11 1.45 -22.92
N VAL A 296 -10.02 0.35 -22.19
CA VAL A 296 -9.42 0.24 -20.85
C VAL A 296 -8.47 -0.95 -20.86
N LYS A 297 -7.16 -0.71 -20.79
CA LYS A 297 -6.16 -1.76 -20.59
C LYS A 297 -5.68 -1.67 -19.15
N VAL A 298 -5.91 -2.69 -18.33
CA VAL A 298 -5.66 -2.63 -16.88
C VAL A 298 -4.95 -3.86 -16.33
N SER A 299 -4.32 -3.73 -15.16
CA SER A 299 -3.59 -4.82 -14.50
C SER A 299 -4.48 -6.06 -14.26
N LYS A 300 -3.90 -7.26 -14.42
CA LYS A 300 -4.57 -8.55 -14.19
C LYS A 300 -5.16 -8.74 -12.80
N ILE A 301 -4.78 -7.93 -11.80
CA ILE A 301 -5.45 -7.95 -10.49
C ILE A 301 -6.95 -7.65 -10.60
N PHE A 302 -7.38 -6.83 -11.57
CA PHE A 302 -8.80 -6.54 -11.79
C PHE A 302 -9.60 -7.73 -12.36
N ASP A 303 -8.93 -8.68 -13.02
CA ASP A 303 -9.53 -9.95 -13.46
C ASP A 303 -9.55 -10.97 -12.30
N TRP A 304 -8.38 -11.19 -11.67
CA TRP A 304 -8.20 -12.17 -10.60
C TRP A 304 -9.10 -11.91 -9.39
N TYR A 305 -9.28 -10.64 -9.02
CA TYR A 305 -10.08 -10.22 -7.86
C TYR A 305 -11.38 -9.51 -8.26
N LYS A 306 -11.90 -9.77 -9.47
CA LYS A 306 -13.13 -9.13 -10.02
C LYS A 306 -14.33 -9.10 -9.05
N ALA A 307 -14.50 -10.14 -8.24
CA ALA A 307 -15.58 -10.23 -7.26
C ALA A 307 -15.53 -9.15 -6.17
N ASP A 308 -14.33 -8.68 -5.82
CA ASP A 308 -14.12 -7.65 -4.79
C ASP A 308 -14.39 -6.25 -5.35
N PHE A 309 -14.05 -6.02 -6.62
CA PHE A 309 -14.28 -4.75 -7.32
C PHE A 309 -15.75 -4.53 -7.72
N GLY A 310 -16.53 -5.60 -7.89
CA GLY A 310 -17.93 -5.53 -8.35
C GLY A 310 -18.01 -5.18 -9.83
N ASN A 311 -18.74 -4.12 -10.19
CA ASN A 311 -18.66 -3.57 -11.54
C ASN A 311 -17.32 -2.83 -11.71
N LEU A 312 -16.42 -3.40 -12.52
CA LEU A 312 -15.09 -2.86 -12.77
C LEU A 312 -15.12 -1.43 -13.34
N ILE A 313 -16.08 -1.09 -14.20
CA ILE A 313 -16.15 0.25 -14.80
C ILE A 313 -16.57 1.28 -13.73
N ASP A 314 -17.57 0.95 -12.92
CA ASP A 314 -18.01 1.81 -11.80
C ASP A 314 -16.92 1.92 -10.72
N PHE A 315 -16.13 0.87 -10.50
CA PHE A 315 -14.98 0.92 -9.61
C PHE A 315 -13.89 1.84 -10.14
N LEU A 316 -13.47 1.67 -11.40
CA LEU A 316 -12.43 2.50 -12.01
C LEU A 316 -12.85 3.97 -12.09
N ASN A 317 -14.12 4.27 -12.40
CA ASN A 317 -14.65 5.65 -12.47
C ASN A 317 -14.65 6.41 -11.12
N LYS A 318 -14.50 5.73 -9.97
CA LYS A 318 -14.27 6.40 -8.67
C LYS A 318 -12.88 7.05 -8.58
N TYR A 319 -11.92 6.53 -9.35
CA TYR A 319 -10.49 6.82 -9.19
C TYR A 319 -9.83 7.39 -10.45
N ALA A 320 -10.31 7.03 -11.64
CA ALA A 320 -9.76 7.44 -12.92
C ALA A 320 -9.96 8.94 -13.20
N SER A 321 -8.94 9.58 -13.76
CA SER A 321 -8.98 10.99 -14.19
C SER A 321 -9.67 11.19 -15.54
N THR A 322 -10.13 10.10 -16.18
CA THR A 322 -10.88 10.08 -17.43
C THR A 322 -12.12 9.23 -17.23
N ASN A 323 -13.30 9.80 -17.50
CA ASN A 323 -14.56 9.07 -17.41
C ASN A 323 -14.61 7.94 -18.45
N ILE A 324 -14.89 6.73 -17.99
CA ILE A 324 -14.99 5.50 -18.78
C ILE A 324 -16.47 5.23 -19.09
N ASN A 325 -16.79 4.97 -20.35
CA ASN A 325 -18.15 4.58 -20.73
C ASN A 325 -18.48 3.17 -20.22
N GLY A 326 -19.72 2.92 -19.82
CA GLY A 326 -20.19 1.61 -19.37
C GLY A 326 -20.08 0.47 -20.40
N ASN A 327 -19.83 0.79 -21.67
CA ASN A 327 -19.57 -0.15 -22.76
C ASN A 327 -18.11 -0.12 -23.27
N ALA A 328 -17.17 0.44 -22.51
CA ALA A 328 -15.76 0.48 -22.89
C ALA A 328 -15.18 -0.94 -22.98
N LYS A 329 -14.33 -1.19 -23.99
CA LYS A 329 -13.64 -2.46 -24.15
C LYS A 329 -12.59 -2.61 -23.05
N VAL A 330 -12.70 -3.64 -22.22
CA VAL A 330 -11.69 -4.01 -21.22
C VAL A 330 -10.72 -5.02 -21.82
N GLU A 331 -9.43 -4.80 -21.60
CA GLU A 331 -8.33 -5.73 -21.84
C GLU A 331 -7.46 -5.81 -20.58
N TYR A 332 -6.89 -6.97 -20.29
CA TYR A 332 -5.98 -7.14 -19.15
C TYR A 332 -4.53 -7.24 -19.64
N VAL A 333 -3.62 -6.45 -19.05
CA VAL A 333 -2.20 -6.48 -19.41
C VAL A 333 -1.49 -7.69 -18.81
N GLU A 334 -0.43 -8.17 -19.46
CA GLU A 334 0.37 -9.26 -18.91
C GLU A 334 1.08 -8.87 -17.61
N TYR A 335 1.25 -9.86 -16.73
CA TYR A 335 1.73 -9.63 -15.37
C TYR A 335 3.19 -10.02 -15.22
N ASP A 336 4.05 -9.03 -15.07
CA ASP A 336 5.47 -9.24 -14.80
C ASP A 336 5.68 -9.71 -13.35
N TRP A 337 6.24 -10.91 -13.24
CA TRP A 337 6.55 -11.59 -11.99
C TRP A 337 7.99 -11.35 -11.49
N ALA A 338 8.84 -10.62 -12.22
CA ALA A 338 10.16 -10.20 -11.72
C ALA A 338 10.06 -9.43 -10.39
N LEU A 339 11.10 -9.39 -9.56
CA LEU A 339 11.05 -8.63 -8.31
C LEU A 339 10.84 -7.13 -8.53
N ASN A 340 10.08 -6.49 -7.63
CA ASN A 340 9.88 -5.04 -7.61
C ASN A 340 11.07 -4.28 -6.97
N GLU A 341 12.29 -4.49 -7.43
CA GLU A 341 13.51 -3.75 -7.04
C GLU A 341 13.96 -2.77 -8.12
#